data_AF-A0A5B0QFJ6-F1
#
_entry.id   AF-A0A5B0QFJ6-F1
#
_cell.length_a   1.000
_cell.length_b   1.000
_cell.length_c   1.000
_cell.angle_alpha   90.00
_cell.angle_beta   90.00
_cell.angle_gamma   90.00
#
_symmetry.space_group_name_H-M   'P 1'
#
loop_
_entity.id
_entity.type
_entity.pdbx_description
1 polymer ?
#
loop_
_entity_poly.entity_id
_entity_poly.type
_entity_poly.pdbx_seq_one_letter_code
_entity_poly.pdbx_strand_id
1 'polypeptide(L)'
;MVKNGWAKLRENTKPGNADDENDGDSPEQDRRNQLKEAEETAQREGRGVWAEDTPNLKINYSMPKDPAAFLSEYKGKTLDAVIETVSNGTTVRARLLLRPSQHRFVTVTMAGVRSPQSQQYSPQNQANSSTSANEGKPCIKLPTGINVANLLLERGHGTVLRHRQGEDRSQDYEMLMATEMK
;
A
#
# COMPACT_ATOMS: atom_id res chain seq x y z
N MET A 1 6.69 -19.13 -7.71
CA MET A 1 5.97 -18.19 -8.61
C MET A 1 5.41 -18.89 -9.83
N VAL A 2 6.25 -19.53 -10.66
CA VAL A 2 5.83 -20.22 -11.90
C VAL A 2 4.79 -21.32 -11.66
N LYS A 3 5.01 -22.23 -10.69
CA LYS A 3 4.06 -23.28 -10.30
C LYS A 3 2.65 -22.78 -9.90
N ASN A 4 2.56 -21.54 -9.42
CA ASN A 4 1.27 -20.92 -9.05
C ASN A 4 0.68 -20.06 -10.18
N GLY A 5 1.32 -20.04 -11.36
CA GLY A 5 0.89 -19.26 -12.51
C GLY A 5 1.06 -17.74 -12.34
N TRP A 6 1.93 -17.28 -11.44
CA TRP A 6 2.16 -15.84 -11.23
C TRP A 6 3.22 -15.26 -12.17
N ALA A 7 3.94 -16.11 -12.88
CA ALA A 7 4.97 -15.73 -13.85
C ALA A 7 5.06 -16.82 -14.93
N LYS A 8 5.45 -16.41 -16.14
CA LYS A 8 5.74 -17.30 -17.26
C LYS A 8 7.25 -17.44 -17.44
N LEU A 9 7.69 -18.58 -17.95
CA LEU A 9 9.09 -18.75 -18.31
C LEU A 9 9.40 -17.87 -19.52
N ARG A 10 10.57 -17.23 -19.53
CA ARG A 10 11.01 -16.43 -20.67
C ARG A 10 11.53 -17.36 -21.77
N GLU A 11 11.02 -17.17 -22.99
CA GLU A 11 11.56 -17.82 -24.18
C GLU A 11 12.97 -17.28 -24.48
N ASN A 12 13.92 -18.18 -24.75
CA ASN A 12 15.29 -17.78 -25.11
C ASN A 12 15.33 -17.45 -26.60
N THR A 13 15.32 -16.17 -26.96
CA THR A 13 15.51 -15.69 -28.35
C THR A 13 16.96 -15.31 -28.62
N LYS A 14 17.94 -16.07 -28.15
CA LYS A 14 19.33 -15.92 -28.60
C LYS A 14 19.65 -17.03 -29.62
N PRO A 15 19.47 -16.79 -30.93
CA PRO A 15 20.08 -17.64 -31.95
C PRO A 15 21.56 -17.25 -32.01
N GLY A 16 22.41 -17.90 -31.22
CA GLY A 16 23.83 -17.54 -31.25
C GLY A 16 24.72 -18.09 -30.15
N ASN A 17 24.43 -19.28 -29.62
CA ASN A 17 25.43 -20.17 -29.02
C ASN A 17 24.80 -21.57 -28.97
N ALA A 18 24.71 -22.19 -30.14
CA ALA A 18 24.26 -23.57 -30.30
C ALA A 18 25.28 -24.60 -29.75
N ASP A 19 26.43 -24.13 -29.27
CA ASP A 19 27.52 -24.98 -28.78
C ASP A 19 27.44 -25.24 -27.26
N ASP A 20 26.58 -24.53 -26.52
CA ASP A 20 26.31 -24.74 -25.08
C ASP A 20 24.99 -25.52 -24.83
N GLU A 21 24.26 -25.89 -25.89
CA GLU A 21 22.98 -26.61 -25.77
C GLU A 21 23.14 -28.13 -25.57
N ASN A 22 24.37 -28.65 -25.57
CA ASN A 22 24.68 -30.09 -25.51
C ASN A 22 25.60 -30.51 -24.34
N ASP A 23 25.84 -29.64 -23.35
CA ASP A 23 26.37 -30.08 -22.05
C ASP A 23 25.20 -30.36 -21.12
N GLY A 24 24.63 -31.56 -21.24
CA GLY A 24 23.49 -32.04 -20.45
C GLY A 24 23.72 -32.17 -18.93
N ASP A 25 24.74 -31.50 -18.39
CA ASP A 25 25.18 -31.57 -16.99
C ASP A 25 25.42 -30.17 -16.38
N SER A 26 24.91 -29.10 -17.00
CA SER A 26 24.95 -27.77 -16.41
C SER A 26 23.79 -27.58 -15.40
N PRO A 27 24.06 -27.16 -14.14
CA PRO A 27 23.03 -26.94 -13.13
C PRO A 27 21.99 -25.86 -13.51
N GLU A 28 22.31 -25.00 -14.49
CA GLU A 28 21.35 -24.04 -15.04
C GLU A 28 20.25 -24.73 -15.87
N GLN A 29 20.62 -25.78 -16.62
CA GLN A 29 19.69 -26.52 -17.47
C GLN A 29 18.70 -27.32 -16.62
N ASP A 30 19.16 -27.93 -15.53
CA ASP A 30 18.30 -28.62 -14.56
C ASP A 30 17.29 -27.66 -13.93
N ARG A 31 17.76 -26.48 -13.50
CA ARG A 31 16.86 -25.45 -12.95
C ARG A 31 15.83 -25.01 -13.98
N ARG A 32 16.22 -24.91 -15.26
CA ARG A 32 15.31 -24.57 -16.36
C ARG A 32 14.27 -25.67 -16.59
N ASN A 33 14.68 -26.92 -16.56
CA ASN A 33 13.78 -28.08 -16.69
C ASN A 33 12.74 -28.09 -15.55
N GLN A 34 13.17 -27.85 -14.31
CA GLN A 34 12.26 -27.71 -13.16
C GLN A 34 11.27 -26.55 -13.32
N LEU A 35 11.70 -25.42 -13.91
CA LEU A 35 10.81 -24.29 -14.18
C LEU A 35 9.80 -24.60 -15.28
N LYS A 36 10.18 -25.37 -16.31
CA LYS A 36 9.26 -25.84 -17.36
C LYS A 36 8.20 -26.77 -16.78
N GLU A 37 8.59 -27.76 -15.99
CA GLU A 37 7.65 -28.68 -15.33
C GLU A 37 6.66 -27.91 -14.41
N ALA A 38 7.16 -26.90 -13.70
CA ALA A 38 6.33 -26.03 -12.88
C ALA A 38 5.34 -25.21 -13.72
N GLU A 39 5.72 -24.77 -14.91
CA GLU A 39 4.86 -24.02 -15.84
C GLU A 39 3.78 -24.92 -16.44
N GLU A 40 4.15 -26.12 -16.89
CA GLU A 40 3.20 -27.14 -17.38
C GLU A 40 2.17 -27.51 -16.30
N THR A 41 2.62 -27.65 -15.05
CA THR A 41 1.71 -27.88 -13.92
C THR A 41 0.72 -26.72 -13.76
N ALA A 42 1.21 -25.48 -13.84
CA ALA A 42 0.35 -24.30 -13.71
C ALA A 42 -0.62 -24.14 -14.89
N GLN A 43 -0.21 -24.52 -16.10
CA GLN A 43 -1.05 -24.56 -17.30
C GLN A 43 -2.14 -25.63 -17.17
N ARG A 44 -1.76 -26.87 -16.85
CA ARG A 44 -2.69 -28.00 -16.68
C ARG A 44 -3.75 -27.72 -15.62
N GLU A 45 -3.36 -27.03 -14.55
CA GLU A 45 -4.26 -26.68 -13.45
C GLU A 45 -4.95 -25.31 -13.63
N GLY A 46 -4.73 -24.62 -14.75
CA GLY A 46 -5.38 -23.34 -15.05
C GLY A 46 -5.13 -22.26 -13.99
N ARG A 47 -3.90 -22.17 -13.46
CA ARG A 47 -3.58 -21.23 -12.36
C ARG A 47 -3.12 -19.87 -12.87
N GLY A 48 -3.52 -18.81 -12.18
CA GLY A 48 -2.98 -17.46 -12.38
C GLY A 48 -3.17 -16.97 -13.82
N VAL A 49 -2.07 -16.67 -14.51
CA VAL A 49 -2.09 -16.23 -15.93
C VAL A 49 -2.60 -17.29 -16.91
N TRP A 50 -2.76 -18.54 -16.45
CA TRP A 50 -3.29 -19.66 -17.22
C TRP A 50 -4.76 -19.97 -16.91
N ALA A 51 -5.40 -19.21 -16.00
CA ALA A 51 -6.82 -19.37 -15.71
C ALA A 51 -7.69 -18.86 -16.87
N GLU A 52 -8.77 -19.56 -17.18
CA GLU A 52 -9.75 -19.15 -18.19
C GLU A 52 -10.50 -17.88 -17.75
N ASP A 53 -10.88 -17.82 -16.48
CA ASP A 53 -11.52 -16.67 -15.86
C ASP A 53 -10.49 -15.73 -15.25
N THR A 54 -10.16 -14.66 -15.98
CA THR A 54 -9.36 -13.58 -15.40
C THR A 54 -10.25 -12.68 -14.54
N PRO A 55 -10.00 -12.56 -13.22
CA PRO A 55 -10.78 -11.67 -12.37
C PRO A 55 -10.61 -10.21 -12.84
N ASN A 56 -11.73 -9.58 -13.20
CA ASN A 56 -11.79 -8.19 -13.64
C ASN A 56 -11.60 -7.23 -12.45
N LEU A 57 -10.36 -7.08 -11.99
CA LEU A 57 -9.98 -6.18 -10.91
C LEU A 57 -9.97 -4.72 -11.41
N LYS A 58 -10.95 -3.94 -10.98
CA LYS A 58 -11.07 -2.52 -11.30
C LYS A 58 -10.33 -1.69 -10.26
N ILE A 59 -9.22 -1.09 -10.67
CA ILE A 59 -8.41 -0.22 -9.81
C ILE A 59 -8.59 1.24 -10.25
N ASN A 60 -9.08 2.09 -9.34
CA ASN A 60 -9.07 3.53 -9.54
C ASN A 60 -7.81 4.14 -8.91
N TYR A 61 -6.92 4.72 -9.72
CA TYR A 61 -5.63 5.25 -9.24
C TYR A 61 -5.69 6.68 -8.71
N SER A 62 -6.79 7.39 -8.96
CA SER A 62 -7.01 8.78 -8.55
C SER A 62 -7.84 8.88 -7.26
N MET A 63 -7.70 10.01 -6.58
CA MET A 63 -8.57 10.38 -5.47
C MET A 63 -10.05 10.39 -5.89
N PRO A 64 -10.99 10.08 -4.99
CA PRO A 64 -12.41 10.27 -5.23
C PRO A 64 -12.70 11.68 -5.74
N LYS A 65 -13.54 11.81 -6.77
CA LYS A 65 -13.93 13.11 -7.33
C LYS A 65 -14.59 14.01 -6.29
N ASP A 66 -15.34 13.40 -5.38
CA ASP A 66 -15.92 14.05 -4.20
C ASP A 66 -15.37 13.36 -2.94
N PRO A 67 -14.32 13.92 -2.33
CA PRO A 67 -13.75 13.39 -1.10
C PRO A 67 -14.71 13.45 0.11
N ALA A 68 -15.57 14.47 0.18
CA ALA A 68 -16.47 14.67 1.32
C ALA A 68 -17.58 13.61 1.32
N ALA A 69 -18.20 13.36 0.16
CA ALA A 69 -19.17 12.29 0.00
C ALA A 69 -18.54 10.92 0.26
N PHE A 70 -17.31 10.69 -0.24
CA PHE A 70 -16.59 9.44 -0.01
C PHE A 70 -16.32 9.21 1.49
N LEU A 71 -15.85 10.25 2.20
CA LEU A 71 -15.64 10.16 3.64
C LEU A 71 -16.94 9.91 4.40
N SER A 72 -18.04 10.55 4.00
CA SER A 72 -19.37 10.33 4.60
C SER A 72 -19.85 8.89 4.41
N GLU A 73 -19.70 8.34 3.20
CA GLU A 73 -20.12 6.96 2.86
C GLU A 73 -19.39 5.90 3.70
N TYR A 74 -18.09 6.12 3.96
CA TYR A 74 -17.23 5.19 4.68
C TYR A 74 -16.94 5.60 6.13
N LYS A 75 -17.60 6.64 6.64
CA LYS A 75 -17.44 7.09 8.02
C LYS A 75 -17.83 5.96 8.98
N GLY A 76 -16.93 5.65 9.92
CA GLY A 76 -17.15 4.58 10.91
C GLY A 76 -16.99 3.16 10.39
N LYS A 77 -16.64 2.96 9.11
CA LYS A 77 -16.36 1.63 8.54
C LYS A 77 -14.86 1.35 8.55
N THR A 78 -14.47 0.16 8.96
CA THR A 78 -13.10 -0.33 8.78
C THR A 78 -12.95 -0.82 7.35
N LEU A 79 -11.93 -0.34 6.65
CA LEU A 79 -11.60 -0.76 5.30
C LEU A 79 -10.21 -1.38 5.29
N ASP A 80 -10.10 -2.56 4.69
CA ASP A 80 -8.80 -3.15 4.42
C ASP A 80 -8.05 -2.33 3.38
N ALA A 81 -6.76 -2.15 3.60
CA ALA A 81 -5.90 -1.35 2.76
C ALA A 81 -4.49 -1.91 2.68
N VAL A 82 -3.85 -1.72 1.52
CA VAL A 82 -2.41 -1.93 1.34
C VAL A 82 -1.76 -0.55 1.25
N ILE A 83 -0.71 -0.32 2.05
CA ILE A 83 0.10 0.90 1.92
C ILE A 83 1.05 0.72 0.74
N GLU A 84 0.93 1.62 -0.24
CA GLU A 84 1.67 1.56 -1.50
C GLU A 84 2.88 2.48 -1.47
N THR A 85 2.71 3.70 -0.95
CA THR A 85 3.83 4.63 -0.74
C THR A 85 3.65 5.41 0.56
N VAL A 86 4.77 5.81 1.15
CA VAL A 86 4.83 6.66 2.34
C VAL A 86 5.40 8.01 1.92
N SER A 87 4.58 9.06 1.93
CA SER A 87 5.01 10.40 1.51
C SER A 87 5.79 11.09 2.63
N ASN A 88 5.34 10.93 3.87
CA ASN A 88 6.03 11.35 5.09
C ASN A 88 5.50 10.53 6.27
N GLY A 89 6.01 10.76 7.48
CA GLY A 89 5.65 9.98 8.66
C GLY A 89 4.14 9.91 8.99
N THR A 90 3.34 10.87 8.52
CA THR A 90 1.90 10.93 8.81
C THR A 90 1.01 10.81 7.57
N THR A 91 1.57 10.85 6.37
CA THR A 91 0.83 10.82 5.10
C THR A 91 1.27 9.67 4.23
N VAL A 92 0.32 8.83 3.84
CA VAL A 92 0.56 7.62 3.05
C VAL A 92 -0.40 7.55 1.87
N ARG A 93 0.03 6.91 0.79
CA ARG A 93 -0.83 6.50 -0.30
C ARG A 93 -1.23 5.04 -0.07
N ALA A 94 -2.52 4.81 0.10
CA ALA A 94 -3.08 3.50 0.37
C ALA A 94 -3.99 3.05 -0.78
N ARG A 95 -3.93 1.78 -1.11
CA ARG A 95 -4.90 1.10 -1.97
C ARG A 95 -5.97 0.48 -1.06
N LEU A 96 -7.16 1.06 -1.05
CA LEU A 96 -8.33 0.55 -0.35
C LEU A 96 -8.96 -0.61 -1.11
N LEU A 97 -9.28 -1.68 -0.39
CA LEU A 97 -9.91 -2.90 -0.88
C LEU A 97 -11.42 -2.78 -0.67
N LEU A 98 -12.09 -1.93 -1.46
CA LEU A 98 -13.52 -1.64 -1.28
C LEU A 98 -14.40 -2.88 -1.52
N ARG A 99 -14.02 -3.72 -2.49
CA ARG A 99 -14.61 -5.03 -2.81
C ARG A 99 -13.52 -5.95 -3.38
N PRO A 100 -13.71 -7.29 -3.43
CA PRO A 100 -12.72 -8.21 -3.98
C PRO A 100 -12.24 -7.88 -5.41
N SER A 101 -13.11 -7.27 -6.22
CA SER A 101 -12.81 -6.85 -7.61
C SER A 101 -12.77 -5.33 -7.81
N GLN A 102 -12.86 -4.53 -6.74
CA GLN A 102 -12.90 -3.06 -6.86
C GLN A 102 -12.02 -2.41 -5.80
N HIS A 103 -10.92 -1.82 -6.24
CA HIS A 103 -9.95 -1.16 -5.38
C HIS A 103 -9.82 0.32 -5.76
N ARG A 104 -9.37 1.14 -4.83
CA ARG A 104 -9.12 2.57 -5.08
C ARG A 104 -7.92 3.07 -4.30
N PHE A 105 -7.09 3.87 -4.96
CA PHE A 105 -6.00 4.58 -4.33
C PHE A 105 -6.51 5.86 -3.67
N VAL A 106 -6.06 6.09 -2.44
CA VAL A 106 -6.29 7.33 -1.69
C VAL A 106 -4.99 7.78 -1.04
N THR A 107 -4.81 9.08 -0.94
CA THR A 107 -3.77 9.67 -0.09
C THR A 107 -4.43 10.10 1.20
N VAL A 108 -3.96 9.57 2.32
CA VAL A 108 -4.54 9.81 3.64
C VAL A 108 -3.48 10.33 4.59
N THR A 109 -3.87 11.29 5.41
CA THR A 109 -3.07 11.80 6.52
C THR A 109 -3.68 11.30 7.83
N MET A 110 -2.86 10.72 8.70
CA MET A 110 -3.29 10.20 10.00
C MET A 110 -3.91 11.31 10.86
N ALA A 111 -5.04 11.02 11.50
CA ALA A 111 -5.69 11.96 12.40
C ALA A 111 -4.89 12.17 13.70
N GLY A 112 -4.81 13.42 14.17
CA GLY A 112 -4.32 13.74 15.52
C GLY A 112 -2.80 13.72 15.71
N VAL A 113 -2.01 13.41 14.69
CA VAL A 113 -0.53 13.43 14.77
C VAL A 113 0.07 14.18 13.60
N ARG A 114 1.20 14.85 13.83
CA ARG A 114 2.07 15.42 12.79
C ARG A 114 3.47 14.82 12.90
N SER A 115 4.12 14.59 11.77
CA SER A 115 5.54 14.21 11.70
C SER A 115 6.35 15.37 11.10
N PRO A 116 7.67 15.45 11.39
CA PRO A 116 8.56 16.33 10.64
C PRO A 116 8.41 16.10 9.13
N GLN A 117 8.45 17.18 8.36
CA GLN A 117 8.42 17.13 6.91
C GLN A 117 9.81 17.52 6.39
N SER A 118 10.34 16.78 5.41
CA SER A 118 11.50 17.27 4.68
C SER A 118 11.10 18.55 3.95
N GLN A 119 11.96 19.57 4.00
CA GLN A 119 11.78 20.76 3.17
C GLN A 119 11.85 20.31 1.71
N GLN A 120 10.71 20.29 1.04
CA GLN A 120 10.70 20.21 -0.41
C GLN A 120 11.19 21.56 -0.92
N TYR A 121 12.31 21.57 -1.66
CA TYR A 121 12.84 22.80 -2.26
C TYR A 121 11.93 23.20 -3.42
N SER A 122 10.88 23.97 -3.14
CA SER A 122 10.11 24.72 -4.13
C SER A 122 10.50 26.21 -4.03
N PRO A 123 10.92 26.88 -5.11
CA PRO A 123 11.34 28.29 -5.07
C PRO A 123 10.25 29.32 -4.69
N GLN A 124 9.07 28.89 -4.24
CA GLN A 124 7.99 29.76 -3.82
C GLN A 124 7.22 29.16 -2.63
N ASN A 125 7.03 30.01 -1.62
CA ASN A 125 6.21 29.87 -0.42
C ASN A 125 6.75 29.06 0.76
N GLN A 126 7.50 29.77 1.62
CA GLN A 126 7.29 29.68 3.08
C GLN A 126 5.92 30.30 3.42
N ALA A 127 4.89 29.48 3.43
CA ALA A 127 3.68 29.78 4.18
C ALA A 127 3.38 28.55 5.01
N ASN A 128 3.40 28.73 6.33
CA ASN A 128 2.95 27.76 7.31
C ASN A 128 1.76 26.99 6.74
N SER A 129 1.91 25.68 6.51
CA SER A 129 0.77 24.80 6.25
C SER A 129 -0.02 24.71 7.55
N SER A 130 -0.84 25.74 7.76
CA SER A 130 -1.87 25.76 8.77
C SER A 130 -2.63 24.45 8.66
N THR A 131 -2.64 23.74 9.78
CA THR A 131 -3.30 22.45 9.94
C THR A 131 -4.79 22.69 9.71
N SER A 132 -5.22 22.62 8.46
CA SER A 132 -6.64 22.62 8.12
C SER A 132 -7.28 21.39 8.74
N ALA A 133 -8.47 21.63 9.28
CA ALA A 133 -9.29 20.80 10.15
C ALA A 133 -9.05 19.29 10.04
N ASN A 134 -8.99 18.61 11.20
CA ASN A 134 -8.95 17.15 11.29
C ASN A 134 -10.27 16.47 10.88
N GLU A 135 -11.24 17.25 10.39
CA GLU A 135 -12.49 16.75 9.82
C GLU A 135 -12.19 15.70 8.73
N GLY A 136 -12.59 14.45 9.01
CA GLY A 136 -12.50 13.37 8.03
C GLY A 136 -11.14 12.72 7.84
N LYS A 137 -10.13 12.98 8.70
CA LYS A 137 -8.88 12.22 8.65
C LYS A 137 -9.07 10.81 9.25
N PRO A 138 -8.62 9.74 8.57
CA PRO A 138 -8.79 8.38 9.07
C PRO A 138 -7.75 8.01 10.15
N CYS A 139 -8.11 7.07 11.01
CA CYS A 139 -7.15 6.32 11.82
C CYS A 139 -6.58 5.15 11.00
N ILE A 140 -5.27 4.90 11.10
CA ILE A 140 -4.60 3.77 10.43
C ILE A 140 -4.18 2.76 11.48
N LYS A 141 -4.71 1.54 11.38
CA LYS A 141 -4.43 0.44 12.29
C LYS A 141 -3.76 -0.71 11.55
N LEU A 142 -2.78 -1.34 12.19
CA LEU A 142 -2.17 -2.58 11.71
C LEU A 142 -3.17 -3.74 11.83
N PRO A 143 -2.95 -4.88 11.14
CA PRO A 143 -3.77 -6.09 11.32
C PRO A 143 -3.86 -6.58 12.78
N THR A 144 -2.85 -6.24 13.60
CA THR A 144 -2.83 -6.50 15.05
C THR A 144 -3.73 -5.56 15.86
N GLY A 145 -4.39 -4.59 15.22
CA GLY A 145 -5.23 -3.57 15.86
C GLY A 145 -4.46 -2.34 16.37
N ILE A 146 -3.13 -2.36 16.33
CA ILE A 146 -2.29 -1.26 16.84
C ILE A 146 -2.45 -0.02 15.94
N ASN A 147 -2.75 1.14 16.55
CA ASN A 147 -2.76 2.42 15.85
C ASN A 147 -1.33 2.87 15.53
N VAL A 148 -1.04 3.06 14.24
CA VAL A 148 0.29 3.46 13.76
C VAL A 148 0.69 4.84 14.29
N ALA A 149 -0.28 5.73 14.54
CA ALA A 149 -0.03 7.04 15.11
C ALA A 149 0.60 6.95 16.52
N ASN A 150 0.19 5.98 17.35
CA ASN A 150 0.82 5.74 18.66
C ASN A 150 2.28 5.30 18.49
N LEU A 151 2.56 4.40 17.55
CA LEU A 151 3.92 3.91 17.29
C LEU A 151 4.89 5.02 16.84
N LEU A 152 4.37 6.03 16.15
CA LEU A 152 5.14 7.22 15.76
C LEU A 152 5.46 8.10 16.97
N LEU A 153 4.49 8.28 17.87
CA LEU A 153 4.68 9.08 19.10
C LEU A 153 5.67 8.41 20.04
N GLU A 154 5.50 7.11 20.33
CA GLU A 154 6.39 6.35 21.22
C GLU A 154 7.86 6.37 20.79
N ARG A 155 8.11 6.50 19.47
CA ARG A 155 9.46 6.54 18.90
C ARG A 155 10.00 7.96 18.69
N GLY A 156 9.25 8.99 19.07
CA GLY A 156 9.63 10.39 18.87
C GLY A 156 9.64 10.83 17.40
N HIS A 157 8.88 10.15 16.53
CA HIS A 157 8.77 10.47 15.10
C HIS A 157 7.50 11.27 14.76
N GLY A 158 6.70 11.63 15.76
CA GLY A 158 5.55 12.49 15.63
C GLY A 158 5.28 13.30 16.90
N THR A 159 4.40 14.28 16.78
CA THR A 159 3.84 15.06 17.88
C THR A 159 2.32 15.11 17.75
N VAL A 160 1.61 15.17 18.87
CA VAL A 160 0.15 15.20 18.90
C VAL A 160 -0.33 16.57 18.46
N LEU A 161 -1.29 16.58 17.54
CA LEU A 161 -2.00 17.79 17.16
C LEU A 161 -3.00 18.14 18.26
N ARG A 162 -2.77 19.27 18.94
CA ARG A 162 -3.66 19.78 19.98
C ARG A 162 -4.89 20.41 19.34
N HIS A 163 -6.06 20.06 19.86
CA HIS A 163 -7.34 20.57 19.38
C HIS A 163 -7.85 21.69 20.26
N ARG A 164 -8.57 22.65 19.66
CA ARG A 164 -9.34 23.65 20.40
C ARG A 164 -10.72 23.09 20.76
N GLN A 165 -11.34 23.67 21.78
CA GLN A 165 -12.68 23.29 22.20
C GLN A 165 -13.69 23.54 21.07
N GLY A 166 -14.41 22.50 20.65
CA GLY A 166 -15.38 22.55 19.55
C GLY A 166 -14.86 22.06 18.18
N GLU A 167 -13.58 21.70 18.06
CA GLU A 167 -13.03 21.10 16.84
C GLU A 167 -13.20 19.57 16.81
N ASP A 168 -13.46 19.00 15.63
CA ASP A 168 -13.46 17.55 15.42
C ASP A 168 -12.09 16.95 15.76
N ARG A 169 -12.08 15.95 16.65
CA ARG A 169 -10.87 15.28 17.15
C ARG A 169 -10.80 13.80 16.79
N SER A 170 -9.57 13.27 16.74
CA SER A 170 -9.36 11.83 16.58
C SER A 170 -10.11 11.06 17.67
N GLN A 171 -10.71 9.92 17.31
CA GLN A 171 -11.33 9.02 18.29
C GLN A 171 -10.31 8.52 19.32
N ASP A 172 -9.04 8.40 18.92
CA ASP A 172 -7.94 7.95 19.76
C ASP A 172 -7.20 9.12 20.45
N TYR A 173 -7.77 10.35 20.46
CA TYR A 173 -7.06 11.55 20.93
C TYR A 173 -6.50 11.44 22.35
N GLU A 174 -7.27 10.89 23.29
CA GLU A 174 -6.83 10.74 24.69
C GLU A 174 -5.66 9.76 24.79
N MET A 175 -5.67 8.67 24.01
CA MET A 175 -4.56 7.71 23.94
C MET A 175 -3.31 8.36 23.32
N LEU A 176 -3.48 9.15 22.26
CA LEU A 176 -2.38 9.87 21.60
C LEU A 176 -1.71 10.84 22.59
N MET A 177 -2.51 11.63 23.33
CA MET A 177 -2.00 12.54 24.36
C MET A 177 -1.26 11.80 25.47
N ALA A 178 -1.81 10.67 25.96
CA ALA A 178 -1.17 9.86 26.99
C ALA A 178 0.17 9.28 26.52
N THR A 179 0.26 8.93 25.24
CA THR A 179 1.47 8.36 24.63
C THR A 179 2.57 9.41 24.49
N GLU A 180 2.24 10.64 24.08
CA GLU A 180 3.22 11.73 23.96
C GLU A 180 3.79 12.18 25.31
N MET A 181 3.04 12.02 26.39
CA MET A 181 3.47 12.40 27.74
C MET A 181 4.44 11.41 28.40
N LYS A 182 4.70 10.27 27.77
CA LYS A 182 5.51 9.17 28.29
C LYS A 182 6.93 9.21 27.75
#